data_AF-A0A2T7PSY0-F1
#
_entry.id   AF-A0A2T7PSY0-F1
#
_cell.length_a   1.000
_cell.length_b   1.000
_cell.length_c   1.000
_cell.angle_alpha   90.00
_cell.angle_beta   90.00
_cell.angle_gamma   90.00
#
_symmetry.space_group_name_H-M   'P 1'
#
loop_
_entity.id
_entity.type
_entity.pdbx_description
1 polymer ?
#
loop_
_entity_poly.entity_id
_entity_poly.type
_entity_poly.pdbx_seq_one_letter_code
_entity_poly.pdbx_strand_id
1 'polypeptide(L)'
;MCRTIIGNFCFLNSARLVRQVFTNKEIELVSNDRPKMFTAAQVMYNFNDVSFSDQVNNIYWLKMRKLLHSTVMFYGSGVENFSVQQITGEEQSPDSKVPQMIGDFAVCAQKILTPTVDSILSIFPFLRFLPVTYYKELFGNTLKCRDMLMEEVFTKGKAKHVPGEPKGMVGSLLEAQMKNSNDWLTDDHIRAMLLDIIAAAFVTSTELLKSFFLYMAHYPQVMKKIQQEIDSTLGHRSPSLDDRRSFPFMEAAILEVIRSTSNVPLGVWHETREDILTDGFCIPRGTVVRKQNCP
;
A
#
# COMPACT_ATOMS: atom_id res chain seq x y z
N MET A 1 3.72 18.86 23.75
CA MET A 1 4.43 17.61 24.16
C MET A 1 3.49 16.46 23.88
N CYS A 2 3.91 15.39 23.19
CA CYS A 2 3.35 14.04 23.37
C CYS A 2 4.11 13.07 22.45
N ARG A 3 5.22 12.55 22.98
CA ARG A 3 5.76 11.26 22.54
C ARG A 3 5.61 10.29 23.69
N THR A 4 5.27 9.03 23.40
CA THR A 4 5.25 7.96 24.40
C THR A 4 6.25 6.91 23.97
N ILE A 5 7.24 6.61 24.80
CA ILE A 5 8.20 5.53 24.57
C ILE A 5 7.83 4.36 25.48
N ILE A 6 7.55 3.19 24.90
CA ILE A 6 7.23 1.95 25.61
C ILE A 6 8.17 0.87 25.08
N GLY A 7 9.20 0.53 25.86
CA GLY A 7 10.29 -0.32 25.38
C GLY A 7 10.94 0.29 24.14
N ASN A 8 10.98 -0.46 23.04
CA ASN A 8 11.53 -0.01 21.76
C ASN A 8 10.51 0.68 20.85
N PHE A 9 9.29 0.99 21.32
CA PHE A 9 8.28 1.69 20.53
C PHE A 9 8.22 3.17 20.89
N CYS A 10 8.15 4.05 19.89
CA CYS A 10 7.94 5.48 20.04
C CYS A 10 6.69 5.93 19.28
N PHE A 11 5.70 6.46 19.99
CA PHE A 11 4.47 7.00 19.40
C PHE A 11 4.57 8.52 19.31
N LEU A 12 4.44 9.06 18.09
CA LEU A 12 4.41 10.50 17.83
C LEU A 12 2.97 10.96 17.66
N ASN A 13 2.50 11.81 18.59
CA ASN A 13 1.11 12.27 18.63
C ASN A 13 0.96 13.76 18.29
N SER A 14 2.02 14.36 17.74
CA SER A 14 2.04 15.76 17.34
C SER A 14 2.36 15.87 15.86
N ALA A 15 1.49 16.54 15.10
CA ALA A 15 1.72 16.79 13.67
C ALA A 15 3.06 17.47 13.40
N ARG A 16 3.51 18.34 14.32
CA ARG A 16 4.83 19.00 14.23
C ARG A 16 5.97 18.00 14.35
N LEU A 17 5.93 17.12 15.36
CA LEU A 17 6.96 16.09 15.54
C LEU A 17 6.94 15.07 14.40
N VAL A 18 5.75 14.68 13.94
CA VAL A 18 5.60 13.80 12.78
C VAL A 18 6.27 14.43 11.55
N ARG A 19 6.04 15.72 11.26
CA ARG A 19 6.72 16.39 10.14
C ARG A 19 8.24 16.45 10.35
N GLN A 20 8.71 16.80 11.55
CA GLN A 20 10.15 16.86 11.83
C GLN A 20 10.83 15.50 11.63
N VAL A 21 10.24 14.42 12.13
CA VAL A 21 10.82 13.07 12.04
C VAL A 21 10.67 12.49 10.64
N PHE A 22 9.50 12.62 10.01
CA PHE A 22 9.18 11.91 8.76
C PHE A 22 9.46 12.69 7.47
N THR A 23 9.60 14.02 7.52
CA THR A 23 9.72 14.86 6.30
C THR A 23 11.00 15.70 6.25
N ASN A 24 11.84 15.64 7.28
CA ASN A 24 13.14 16.29 7.22
C ASN A 24 14.08 15.50 6.31
N LYS A 25 14.44 16.08 5.17
CA LYS A 25 15.30 15.45 4.14
C LYS A 25 16.65 14.97 4.65
N GLU A 26 17.17 15.57 5.72
CA GLU A 26 18.46 15.18 6.30
C GLU A 26 18.37 13.82 6.99
N ILE A 27 17.21 13.50 7.57
CA ILE A 27 17.02 12.29 8.39
C ILE A 27 15.95 11.34 7.86
N GLU A 28 15.21 11.70 6.81
CA GLU A 28 14.02 10.95 6.38
C GLU A 28 14.33 9.50 6.00
N LEU A 29 15.51 9.20 5.42
CA LEU A 29 15.86 7.81 5.07
C LEU A 29 16.14 6.97 6.33
N VAL A 30 16.81 7.56 7.33
CA VAL A 30 17.20 6.86 8.56
C VAL A 30 16.07 6.81 9.58
N SER A 31 15.14 7.77 9.58
CA SER A 31 13.99 7.79 10.47
C SER A 31 12.79 7.03 9.92
N ASN A 32 12.69 6.87 8.59
CA ASN A 32 11.55 6.25 7.93
C ASN A 32 11.78 4.81 7.48
N ASP A 33 12.92 4.20 7.81
CA ASP A 33 13.21 2.82 7.41
C ASP A 33 12.23 1.81 8.03
N ARG A 34 12.31 0.53 7.67
CA ARG A 34 11.34 -0.50 8.01
C ARG A 34 11.90 -1.53 8.98
N PRO A 35 11.14 -1.88 10.04
CA PRO A 35 11.46 -3.05 10.83
C PRO A 35 11.27 -4.32 9.99
N LYS A 36 12.14 -5.31 10.23
CA LYS A 36 12.04 -6.62 9.57
C LYS A 36 10.85 -7.40 10.13
N MET A 37 9.72 -7.31 9.44
CA MET A 37 8.51 -8.06 9.76
C MET A 37 8.61 -9.49 9.24
N PHE A 38 8.27 -10.47 10.09
CA PHE A 38 8.26 -11.87 9.70
C PHE A 38 7.26 -12.11 8.56
N THR A 39 6.05 -11.56 8.65
CA THR A 39 4.99 -11.76 7.67
C THR A 39 5.38 -11.19 6.30
N ALA A 40 5.96 -9.99 6.28
CA ALA A 40 6.39 -9.33 5.04
C ALA A 40 7.51 -10.11 4.35
N ALA A 41 8.49 -10.63 5.11
CA ALA A 41 9.56 -11.47 4.56
C ALA A 41 9.01 -12.67 3.77
N GLN A 42 7.94 -13.29 4.26
CA GLN A 42 7.37 -14.49 3.65
C GLN A 42 6.46 -14.17 2.44
N VAL A 43 5.73 -13.06 2.48
CA VAL A 43 4.73 -12.72 1.45
C VAL A 43 5.34 -11.92 0.32
N MET A 44 6.20 -10.95 0.63
CA MET A 44 6.79 -10.01 -0.33
C MET A 44 8.15 -10.46 -0.84
N TYR A 45 8.31 -11.77 -1.08
CA TYR A 45 9.52 -12.38 -1.63
C TYR A 45 10.80 -11.88 -0.96
N ASN A 46 10.87 -11.95 0.37
CA ASN A 46 12.00 -11.49 1.18
C ASN A 46 12.34 -9.99 1.02
N PHE A 47 11.32 -9.14 1.14
CA PHE A 47 11.45 -7.67 1.11
C PHE A 47 11.92 -7.10 -0.25
N ASN A 48 11.53 -7.77 -1.34
CA ASN A 48 11.77 -7.29 -2.70
C ASN A 48 10.70 -6.29 -3.17
N ASP A 49 9.79 -5.87 -2.29
CA ASP A 49 8.78 -4.82 -2.50
C ASP A 49 9.32 -3.41 -2.16
N VAL A 50 8.48 -2.37 -2.27
CA VAL A 50 8.89 -1.00 -1.93
C VAL A 50 8.49 -0.64 -0.49
N SER A 51 7.35 -1.13 -0.03
CA SER A 51 6.75 -0.75 1.26
C SER A 51 7.53 -1.25 2.47
N PHE A 52 8.01 -2.49 2.47
CA PHE A 52 8.64 -3.18 3.60
C PHE A 52 10.16 -3.37 3.43
N SER A 53 10.71 -2.99 2.28
CA SER A 53 12.15 -3.11 2.01
C SER A 53 12.99 -2.11 2.79
N ASP A 54 14.25 -2.49 3.02
CA ASP A 54 15.25 -1.73 3.77
C ASP A 54 15.69 -0.51 2.97
N GLN A 55 15.32 0.68 3.41
CA GLN A 55 15.51 1.92 2.65
C GLN A 55 16.95 2.43 2.69
N VAL A 56 17.72 2.04 3.71
CA VAL A 56 19.08 2.54 3.93
C VAL A 56 20.13 1.61 3.34
N ASN A 57 19.98 0.30 3.52
CA ASN A 57 20.98 -0.68 3.07
C ASN A 57 20.70 -1.21 1.65
N ASN A 58 19.46 -1.16 1.17
CA ASN A 58 19.17 -1.53 -0.21
C ASN A 58 19.48 -0.35 -1.15
N ILE A 59 20.65 -0.40 -1.78
CA ILE A 59 21.11 0.61 -2.75
C ILE A 59 20.14 0.79 -3.94
N TYR A 60 19.25 -0.18 -4.20
CA TYR A 60 18.26 -0.13 -5.28
C TYR A 60 16.89 0.34 -4.82
N TRP A 61 16.64 0.56 -3.52
CA TRP A 61 15.30 0.90 -3.02
C TRP A 61 14.73 2.17 -3.68
N LEU A 62 15.54 3.24 -3.78
CA LEU A 62 15.11 4.46 -4.47
C LEU A 62 14.81 4.21 -5.96
N LYS A 63 15.53 3.29 -6.60
CA LYS A 63 15.30 2.92 -8.00
C LYS A 63 14.00 2.11 -8.13
N MET A 64 13.76 1.16 -7.24
CA MET A 64 12.49 0.41 -7.14
C MET A 64 11.31 1.35 -6.94
N ARG A 65 11.40 2.27 -5.98
CA ARG A 65 10.35 3.26 -5.69
C ARG A 65 10.06 4.12 -6.92
N LYS A 66 11.08 4.66 -7.59
CA LYS A 66 10.91 5.46 -8.81
C LYS A 66 10.26 4.64 -9.93
N LEU A 67 10.71 3.40 -10.11
CA LEU A 67 10.16 2.49 -11.11
C LEU A 67 8.68 2.21 -10.82
N LEU A 68 8.33 1.79 -9.60
CA LEU A 68 6.95 1.55 -9.18
C LEU A 68 6.06 2.77 -9.43
N HIS A 69 6.50 3.96 -8.99
CA HIS A 69 5.75 5.20 -9.23
C HIS A 69 5.57 5.51 -10.72
N SER A 70 6.59 5.27 -11.55
CA SER A 70 6.50 5.48 -12.99
C SER A 70 5.54 4.51 -13.67
N THR A 71 5.46 3.25 -13.22
CA THR A 71 4.59 2.24 -13.83
C THR A 71 3.13 2.36 -13.43
N VAL A 72 2.85 2.91 -12.25
CA VAL A 72 1.46 3.11 -11.78
C VAL A 72 0.82 4.35 -12.40
N MET A 73 1.60 5.25 -13.02
CA MET A 73 1.11 6.43 -13.73
C MET A 73 0.14 7.29 -12.88
N PHE A 74 0.37 7.44 -11.57
CA PHE A 74 -0.52 8.20 -10.68
C PHE A 74 -0.61 9.71 -10.99
N TYR A 75 0.32 10.24 -11.78
CA TYR A 75 0.43 11.67 -12.07
C TYR A 75 0.82 11.87 -13.54
N GLY A 76 0.08 12.70 -14.27
CA GLY A 76 0.35 13.03 -15.67
C GLY A 76 -0.93 13.19 -16.52
N SER A 77 -0.77 13.57 -17.79
CA SER A 77 -1.84 13.50 -18.79
C SER A 77 -2.14 12.03 -19.13
N GLY A 78 -3.41 11.61 -19.04
CA GLY A 78 -3.83 10.22 -19.33
C GLY A 78 -4.07 9.32 -18.11
N VAL A 79 -4.21 9.89 -16.90
CA VAL A 79 -4.78 9.15 -15.75
C VAL A 79 -6.25 8.96 -16.02
N GLU A 80 -6.63 7.83 -16.63
CA GLU A 80 -8.04 7.57 -16.98
C GLU A 80 -8.77 6.82 -15.85
N ASN A 81 -8.19 5.74 -15.32
CA ASN A 81 -8.69 4.99 -14.14
C ASN A 81 -7.61 4.02 -13.60
N PHE A 82 -7.51 3.86 -12.27
CA PHE A 82 -6.77 2.72 -11.70
C PHE A 82 -7.63 1.46 -11.80
N SER A 83 -7.36 0.65 -12.82
CA SER A 83 -8.13 -0.55 -13.13
C SER A 83 -7.24 -1.79 -13.18
N VAL A 84 -7.87 -2.96 -13.14
CA VAL A 84 -7.15 -4.23 -13.34
C VAL A 84 -6.43 -4.25 -14.70
N GLN A 85 -7.01 -3.61 -15.72
CA GLN A 85 -6.38 -3.43 -17.03
C GLN A 85 -5.11 -2.58 -16.96
N GLN A 86 -5.03 -1.60 -16.06
CA GLN A 86 -3.78 -0.85 -15.89
C GLN A 86 -2.65 -1.71 -15.33
N ILE A 87 -2.99 -2.69 -14.49
CA ILE A 87 -2.01 -3.64 -13.94
C ILE A 87 -1.60 -4.66 -15.00
N THR A 88 -2.58 -5.36 -15.60
CA THR A 88 -2.34 -6.49 -16.52
C THR A 88 -2.03 -6.07 -17.94
N GLY A 89 -2.47 -4.87 -18.35
CA GLY A 89 -2.44 -4.42 -19.74
C GLY A 89 -3.54 -5.00 -20.63
N GLU A 90 -4.48 -5.75 -20.06
CA GLU A 90 -5.54 -6.46 -20.78
C GLU A 90 -6.92 -6.05 -20.26
N GLU A 91 -7.86 -5.81 -21.18
CA GLU A 91 -9.28 -5.70 -20.81
C GLU A 91 -9.74 -7.02 -20.18
N GLN A 92 -10.45 -6.90 -19.07
CA GLN A 92 -10.93 -8.06 -18.34
C GLN A 92 -12.27 -8.49 -18.92
N SER A 93 -12.39 -9.77 -19.30
CA SER A 93 -13.69 -10.33 -19.64
C SER A 93 -14.60 -10.34 -18.40
N PRO A 94 -15.94 -10.31 -18.58
CA PRO A 94 -16.88 -10.42 -17.46
C PRO A 94 -16.67 -11.66 -16.58
N ASP A 95 -16.16 -12.75 -17.17
CA ASP A 95 -15.86 -14.02 -16.50
C ASP A 95 -14.43 -14.09 -15.91
N SER A 96 -13.64 -13.01 -16.01
CA SER A 96 -12.29 -12.97 -15.47
C SER A 96 -12.29 -13.13 -13.96
N LYS A 97 -11.46 -14.05 -13.47
CA LYS A 97 -11.27 -14.28 -12.04
C LYS A 97 -10.24 -13.32 -11.41
N VAL A 98 -9.52 -12.53 -12.20
CA VAL A 98 -8.45 -11.66 -11.71
C VAL A 98 -8.95 -10.66 -10.65
N PRO A 99 -10.07 -9.94 -10.83
CA PRO A 99 -10.57 -9.01 -9.81
C PRO A 99 -10.89 -9.72 -8.48
N GLN A 100 -11.45 -10.93 -8.54
CA GLN A 100 -11.74 -11.74 -7.36
C GLN A 100 -10.43 -12.18 -6.68
N MET A 101 -9.44 -12.66 -7.45
CA MET A 101 -8.13 -13.08 -6.92
C MET A 101 -7.39 -11.92 -6.23
N ILE A 102 -7.49 -10.71 -6.78
CA ILE A 102 -6.97 -9.48 -6.15
C ILE A 102 -7.62 -9.26 -4.79
N GLY A 103 -8.96 -9.32 -4.73
CA GLY A 103 -9.70 -9.14 -3.47
C GLY A 103 -9.37 -10.22 -2.45
N ASP A 104 -9.33 -11.48 -2.86
CA ASP A 104 -8.98 -12.62 -2.00
C ASP A 104 -7.57 -12.46 -1.41
N PHE A 105 -6.59 -12.13 -2.26
CA PHE A 105 -5.22 -11.87 -1.80
C PHE A 105 -5.17 -10.68 -0.84
N ALA A 106 -5.79 -9.55 -1.16
CA ALA A 106 -5.77 -8.36 -0.33
C ALA A 106 -6.38 -8.62 1.06
N VAL A 107 -7.50 -9.34 1.14
CA VAL A 107 -8.14 -9.72 2.40
C VAL A 107 -7.25 -10.69 3.20
N CYS A 108 -6.64 -11.67 2.55
CA CYS A 108 -5.69 -12.58 3.21
C CYS A 108 -4.45 -11.83 3.75
N ALA A 109 -3.86 -10.96 2.93
CA ALA A 109 -2.72 -10.13 3.28
C ALA A 109 -3.03 -9.22 4.48
N GLN A 110 -4.21 -8.59 4.50
CA GLN A 110 -4.63 -7.74 5.62
C GLN A 110 -4.67 -8.50 6.95
N LYS A 111 -5.12 -9.77 6.96
CA LYS A 111 -5.22 -10.57 8.18
C LYS A 111 -3.84 -10.96 8.74
N ILE A 112 -2.86 -11.24 7.88
CA ILE A 112 -1.50 -11.60 8.33
C ILE A 112 -0.66 -10.39 8.73
N LEU A 113 -0.87 -9.22 8.10
CA LEU A 113 -0.09 -8.00 8.37
C LEU A 113 -0.52 -7.27 9.66
N THR A 114 -1.35 -7.90 10.49
CA THR A 114 -1.73 -7.34 11.79
C THR A 114 -0.55 -7.41 12.77
N PRO A 115 -0.38 -6.39 13.64
CA PRO A 115 0.71 -6.39 14.62
C PRO A 115 0.76 -7.62 15.51
N THR A 116 -0.41 -8.12 15.91
CA THR A 116 -0.53 -9.30 16.76
C THR A 116 0.00 -10.55 16.06
N VAL A 117 -0.37 -10.77 14.80
CA VAL A 117 0.08 -11.94 14.04
C VAL A 117 1.58 -11.87 13.79
N ASP A 118 2.09 -10.72 13.35
CA ASP A 118 3.53 -10.55 13.07
C ASP A 118 4.38 -10.72 14.34
N SER A 119 3.94 -10.17 15.47
CA SER A 119 4.65 -10.32 16.75
C SER A 119 4.74 -11.78 17.20
N ILE A 120 3.62 -12.51 17.14
CA ILE A 120 3.56 -13.91 17.57
C ILE A 120 4.45 -14.78 16.69
N LEU A 121 4.43 -14.57 15.37
CA LEU A 121 5.22 -15.37 14.44
C LEU A 121 6.70 -14.98 14.37
N SER A 122 7.03 -13.76 14.76
CA SER A 122 8.42 -13.36 14.98
C SER A 122 9.03 -14.09 16.17
N ILE A 123 8.26 -14.32 17.24
CA ILE A 123 8.72 -15.05 18.44
C ILE A 123 8.67 -16.57 18.22
N PHE A 124 7.58 -17.06 17.62
CA PHE A 124 7.32 -18.49 17.44
C PHE A 124 7.07 -18.83 15.95
N PRO A 125 8.09 -18.76 15.09
CA PRO A 125 7.93 -18.93 13.64
C PRO A 125 7.46 -20.34 13.26
N PHE A 126 7.68 -21.34 14.10
CA PHE A 126 7.25 -22.73 13.86
C PHE A 126 5.72 -22.91 13.92
N LEU A 127 4.97 -21.97 14.52
CA LEU A 127 3.51 -22.06 14.62
C LEU A 127 2.84 -22.15 13.24
N ARG A 128 3.46 -21.61 12.19
CA ARG A 128 2.95 -21.71 10.81
C ARG A 128 2.96 -23.13 10.23
N PHE A 129 3.69 -24.06 10.83
CA PHE A 129 3.80 -25.45 10.35
C PHE A 129 2.92 -26.41 11.14
N LEU A 130 2.54 -26.04 12.37
CA LEU A 130 1.77 -26.91 13.26
C LEU A 130 0.36 -27.17 12.71
N PRO A 131 -0.06 -28.44 12.58
CA PRO A 131 -1.38 -28.78 12.07
C PRO A 131 -2.49 -28.19 12.96
N VAL A 132 -3.59 -27.77 12.34
CA VAL A 132 -4.80 -27.24 13.02
C VAL A 132 -4.55 -25.94 13.80
N THR A 133 -3.45 -25.23 13.55
CA THR A 133 -3.27 -23.89 14.10
C THR A 133 -3.88 -22.83 13.20
N TYR A 134 -4.45 -21.80 13.83
CA TYR A 134 -4.91 -20.58 13.15
C TYR A 134 -3.82 -20.00 12.23
N TYR A 135 -2.55 -19.98 12.67
CA TYR A 135 -1.44 -19.41 11.92
C TYR A 135 -1.06 -20.21 10.67
N LYS A 136 -1.11 -21.55 10.73
CA LYS A 136 -0.86 -22.39 9.56
C LYS A 136 -1.91 -22.16 8.49
N GLU A 137 -3.18 -22.15 8.86
CA GLU A 137 -4.27 -21.90 7.92
C GLU A 137 -4.17 -20.48 7.35
N LEU A 138 -3.94 -19.49 8.21
CA LEU A 138 -3.83 -18.09 7.80
C LEU A 138 -2.67 -17.86 6.81
N PHE A 139 -1.48 -18.38 7.09
CA PHE A 139 -0.34 -18.29 6.18
C PHE A 139 -0.54 -19.12 4.92
N GLY A 140 -1.01 -20.36 5.05
CA GLY A 140 -1.24 -21.25 3.92
C GLY A 140 -2.22 -20.65 2.92
N ASN A 141 -3.34 -20.11 3.40
CA ASN A 141 -4.33 -19.42 2.56
C ASN A 141 -3.72 -18.18 1.90
N THR A 142 -2.96 -17.38 2.64
CA THR A 142 -2.36 -16.16 2.06
C THR A 142 -1.32 -16.47 0.98
N LEU A 143 -0.44 -17.45 1.21
CA LEU A 143 0.53 -17.88 0.21
C LEU A 143 -0.17 -18.49 -1.00
N LYS A 144 -1.23 -19.29 -0.80
CA LYS A 144 -2.04 -19.83 -1.89
C LYS A 144 -2.68 -18.71 -2.73
N CYS A 145 -3.32 -17.72 -2.12
CA CYS A 145 -3.89 -16.58 -2.83
C CYS A 145 -2.83 -15.78 -3.59
N ARG A 146 -1.67 -15.54 -2.97
CA ARG A 146 -0.51 -14.88 -3.60
C ARG A 146 -0.05 -15.64 -4.84
N ASP A 147 0.20 -16.94 -4.70
CA ASP A 147 0.78 -17.75 -5.76
C ASP A 147 -0.18 -17.91 -6.93
N MET A 148 -1.48 -18.10 -6.66
CA MET A 148 -2.52 -18.11 -7.71
C MET A 148 -2.59 -16.77 -8.44
N LEU A 149 -2.55 -15.64 -7.72
CA LEU A 149 -2.60 -14.31 -8.32
C LEU A 149 -1.35 -14.01 -9.16
N MET A 150 -0.16 -14.36 -8.66
CA MET A 150 1.10 -14.16 -9.39
C MET A 150 1.23 -15.08 -10.59
N GLU A 151 0.67 -16.29 -10.53
CA GLU A 151 0.59 -17.15 -11.70
C GLU A 151 -0.26 -16.51 -12.80
N GLU A 152 -1.43 -15.97 -12.45
CA GLU A 152 -2.34 -15.36 -13.42
C GLU A 152 -1.80 -14.02 -13.97
N VAL A 153 -1.30 -13.14 -13.11
CA VAL A 153 -0.90 -11.77 -13.48
C VAL A 153 0.52 -11.73 -14.00
N PHE A 154 1.48 -12.35 -13.29
CA PHE A 154 2.89 -12.27 -13.63
C PHE A 154 3.33 -13.38 -14.58
N THR A 155 3.11 -14.66 -14.25
CA THR A 155 3.63 -15.78 -15.09
C THR A 155 3.01 -15.74 -16.49
N LYS A 156 1.68 -15.66 -16.59
CA LYS A 156 1.00 -15.55 -17.89
C LYS A 156 1.29 -14.21 -18.59
N GLY A 157 1.33 -13.11 -17.83
CA GLY A 157 1.67 -11.80 -18.39
C GLY A 157 3.06 -11.78 -19.01
N LYS A 158 4.05 -12.38 -18.34
CA LYS A 158 5.42 -12.56 -18.85
C LYS A 158 5.48 -13.44 -20.09
N ALA A 159 4.73 -14.54 -20.11
CA ALA A 159 4.68 -15.44 -21.28
C ALA A 159 4.08 -14.78 -22.53
N LYS A 160 3.18 -13.81 -22.36
CA LYS A 160 2.55 -13.05 -23.45
C LYS A 160 3.30 -11.77 -23.83
N HIS A 161 4.28 -11.35 -23.05
CA HIS A 161 4.94 -10.06 -23.25
C HIS A 161 5.77 -10.06 -24.54
N VAL A 162 5.58 -9.02 -25.35
CA VAL A 162 6.35 -8.76 -26.56
C VAL A 162 7.32 -7.61 -26.28
N PRO A 163 8.64 -7.82 -26.41
CA PRO A 163 9.63 -6.75 -26.23
C PRO A 163 9.36 -5.56 -27.15
N GLY A 164 9.42 -4.35 -26.60
CA GLY A 164 9.10 -3.09 -27.27
C GLY A 164 7.63 -2.67 -27.17
N GLU A 165 6.74 -3.53 -26.66
CA GLU A 165 5.31 -3.26 -26.52
C GLU A 165 4.84 -3.45 -25.07
N PRO A 166 5.22 -2.55 -24.14
CA PRO A 166 4.79 -2.65 -22.74
C PRO A 166 3.28 -2.47 -22.63
N LYS A 167 2.59 -3.48 -22.09
CA LYS A 167 1.17 -3.43 -21.75
C LYS A 167 1.01 -3.41 -20.23
N GLY A 168 0.31 -2.38 -19.74
CA GLY A 168 0.08 -2.17 -18.32
C GLY A 168 1.37 -2.12 -17.49
N MET A 169 1.20 -2.31 -16.19
CA MET A 169 2.28 -2.31 -15.21
C MET A 169 3.21 -3.52 -15.40
N VAL A 170 2.66 -4.71 -15.64
CA VAL A 170 3.44 -5.94 -15.84
C VAL A 170 4.41 -5.78 -17.02
N GLY A 171 3.92 -5.37 -18.19
CA GLY A 171 4.77 -5.15 -19.37
C GLY A 171 5.81 -4.06 -19.15
N SER A 172 5.45 -2.98 -18.47
CA SER A 172 6.38 -1.88 -18.16
C SER A 172 7.52 -2.32 -17.23
N LEU A 173 7.23 -3.16 -16.23
CA LEU A 173 8.24 -3.72 -15.33
C LEU A 173 9.14 -4.75 -16.03
N LEU A 174 8.59 -5.54 -16.95
CA LEU A 174 9.37 -6.49 -17.77
C LEU A 174 10.32 -5.74 -18.73
N GLU A 175 9.86 -4.67 -19.38
CA GLU A 175 10.73 -3.79 -20.18
C GLU A 175 11.86 -3.18 -19.35
N ALA A 176 11.57 -2.74 -18.13
CA ALA A 176 12.58 -2.23 -17.22
C ALA A 176 13.58 -3.31 -16.81
N GLN A 177 13.14 -4.56 -16.64
CA GLN A 177 14.00 -5.71 -16.38
C GLN A 177 14.89 -6.04 -17.59
N MET A 178 14.39 -5.98 -18.81
CA MET A 178 15.20 -6.22 -20.02
C MET A 178 16.28 -5.16 -20.22
N LYS A 179 16.02 -3.91 -19.82
CA LYS A 179 16.99 -2.80 -19.86
C LYS A 179 17.92 -2.77 -18.65
N ASN A 180 17.78 -3.72 -17.73
CA ASN A 180 18.51 -3.71 -16.49
C ASN A 180 19.92 -4.28 -16.63
N SER A 181 20.92 -3.41 -16.74
CA SER A 181 22.33 -3.80 -16.94
C SER A 181 23.00 -4.54 -15.77
N ASN A 182 22.44 -4.44 -14.56
CA ASN A 182 23.09 -4.93 -13.32
C ASN A 182 22.28 -6.04 -12.62
N ASP A 183 21.29 -6.63 -13.30
CA ASP A 183 20.45 -7.76 -12.83
C ASP A 183 19.75 -7.62 -11.45
N TRP A 184 19.76 -6.42 -10.85
CA TRP A 184 19.08 -6.16 -9.57
C TRP A 184 17.56 -6.36 -9.61
N LEU A 185 16.89 -6.11 -10.75
CA LEU A 185 15.46 -6.26 -10.94
C LEU A 185 15.11 -7.69 -11.36
N THR A 186 14.96 -8.59 -10.38
CA THR A 186 14.59 -9.98 -10.62
C THR A 186 13.07 -10.16 -10.74
N ASP A 187 12.63 -11.35 -11.16
CA ASP A 187 11.20 -11.70 -11.18
C ASP A 187 10.54 -11.54 -9.82
N ASP A 188 11.24 -11.84 -8.73
CA ASP A 188 10.74 -11.68 -7.38
C ASP A 188 10.52 -10.20 -7.01
N HIS A 189 11.36 -9.29 -7.51
CA HIS A 189 11.12 -7.85 -7.36
C HIS A 189 9.88 -7.41 -8.12
N ILE A 190 9.68 -7.90 -9.35
CA ILE A 190 8.47 -7.56 -10.11
C ILE A 190 7.23 -8.09 -9.41
N ARG A 191 7.22 -9.38 -9.00
CA ARG A 191 6.10 -9.97 -8.26
C ARG A 191 5.82 -9.21 -6.96
N ALA A 192 6.85 -8.92 -6.17
CA ALA A 192 6.70 -8.18 -4.91
C ALA A 192 6.14 -6.77 -5.13
N MET A 193 6.64 -6.02 -6.13
CA MET A 193 6.11 -4.70 -6.48
C MET A 193 4.64 -4.73 -6.95
N LEU A 194 4.24 -5.77 -7.70
CA LEU A 194 2.85 -5.96 -8.11
C LEU A 194 1.95 -6.25 -6.89
N LEU A 195 2.36 -7.16 -6.00
CA LEU A 195 1.60 -7.46 -4.78
C LEU A 195 1.48 -6.25 -3.85
N ASP A 196 2.55 -5.48 -3.70
CA ASP A 196 2.62 -4.27 -2.88
C ASP A 196 1.55 -3.26 -3.33
N ILE A 197 1.54 -2.90 -4.63
CA ILE A 197 0.56 -1.93 -5.12
C ILE A 197 -0.87 -2.47 -5.11
N ILE A 198 -1.08 -3.75 -5.45
CA ILE A 198 -2.40 -4.38 -5.47
C ILE A 198 -3.01 -4.36 -4.06
N ALA A 199 -2.25 -4.82 -3.06
CA ALA A 199 -2.72 -4.85 -1.67
C ALA A 199 -2.95 -3.43 -1.14
N ALA A 200 -2.00 -2.52 -1.36
CA ALA A 200 -2.09 -1.14 -0.91
C ALA A 200 -3.33 -0.44 -1.49
N ALA A 201 -3.55 -0.55 -2.81
CA ALA A 201 -4.67 0.10 -3.48
C ALA A 201 -6.03 -0.51 -3.07
N PHE A 202 -6.13 -1.84 -3.02
CA PHE A 202 -7.39 -2.52 -2.75
C PHE A 202 -7.87 -2.29 -1.31
N VAL A 203 -7.00 -2.50 -0.32
CA VAL A 203 -7.39 -2.40 1.10
C VAL A 203 -7.76 -0.96 1.44
N THR A 204 -6.94 0.02 1.04
CA THR A 204 -7.18 1.42 1.40
C THR A 204 -8.43 2.00 0.74
N SER A 205 -8.66 1.70 -0.55
CA SER A 205 -9.83 2.20 -1.28
C SER A 205 -11.12 1.56 -0.77
N THR A 206 -11.09 0.25 -0.50
CA THR A 206 -12.26 -0.47 0.03
C THR A 206 -12.67 0.07 1.41
N GLU A 207 -11.70 0.29 2.31
CA GLU A 207 -12.00 0.84 3.63
C GLU A 207 -12.47 2.31 3.57
N LEU A 208 -11.95 3.11 2.64
CA LEU A 208 -12.46 4.46 2.39
C LEU A 208 -13.91 4.43 1.91
N LEU A 209 -14.24 3.61 0.93
CA LEU A 209 -15.61 3.51 0.41
C LEU A 209 -16.59 3.04 1.47
N LYS A 210 -16.24 1.98 2.23
CA LYS A 210 -17.05 1.51 3.36
C LYS A 210 -17.31 2.62 4.38
N SER A 211 -16.25 3.33 4.76
CA SER A 211 -16.32 4.45 5.70
C SER A 211 -17.20 5.57 5.15
N PHE A 212 -17.01 5.94 3.90
CA PHE A 212 -17.78 7.00 3.25
C PHE A 212 -19.28 6.69 3.25
N PHE A 213 -19.67 5.50 2.80
CA PHE A 213 -21.09 5.11 2.79
C PHE A 213 -21.67 4.97 4.20
N LEU A 214 -20.89 4.50 5.17
CA LEU A 214 -21.30 4.48 6.57
C LEU A 214 -21.62 5.90 7.08
N TYR A 215 -20.75 6.88 6.81
CA TYR A 215 -21.02 8.28 7.17
C TYR A 215 -22.23 8.82 6.42
N MET A 216 -22.39 8.54 5.13
CA MET A 216 -23.55 8.99 4.36
C MET A 216 -24.88 8.42 4.90
N ALA A 217 -24.87 7.19 5.42
CA ALA A 217 -26.02 6.60 6.09
C ALA A 217 -26.37 7.29 7.42
N HIS A 218 -25.36 7.75 8.18
CA HIS A 218 -25.56 8.51 9.42
C HIS A 218 -25.90 9.99 9.21
N TYR A 219 -25.46 10.57 8.09
CA TYR A 219 -25.65 11.97 7.74
C TYR A 219 -26.38 12.13 6.39
N PRO A 220 -27.65 11.70 6.27
CA PRO A 220 -28.40 11.71 5.01
C PRO A 220 -28.54 13.12 4.40
N GLN A 221 -28.51 14.17 5.22
CA GLN A 221 -28.47 15.56 4.78
C GLN A 221 -27.21 15.92 4.00
N VAL A 222 -26.07 15.32 4.35
CA VAL A 222 -24.80 15.48 3.61
C VAL A 222 -24.90 14.73 2.29
N MET A 223 -25.37 13.49 2.31
CA MET A 223 -25.58 12.71 1.08
C MET A 223 -26.51 13.42 0.09
N LYS A 224 -27.61 14.01 0.57
CA LYS A 224 -28.53 14.78 -0.27
C LYS A 224 -27.86 16.00 -0.91
N LYS A 225 -26.99 16.70 -0.17
CA LYS A 225 -26.24 17.83 -0.71
C LYS A 225 -25.22 17.40 -1.77
N ILE A 226 -24.55 16.26 -1.56
CA ILE A 226 -23.64 15.68 -2.57
C ILE A 226 -24.42 15.34 -3.84
N GLN A 227 -25.58 14.67 -3.72
CA GLN A 227 -26.44 14.36 -4.86
C GLN A 227 -26.88 15.62 -5.61
N GLN A 228 -27.32 16.66 -4.88
CA GLN A 228 -27.68 17.95 -5.48
C GLN A 228 -26.51 18.61 -6.23
N GLU A 229 -25.31 18.59 -5.65
CA GLU A 229 -24.10 19.11 -6.30
C GLU A 229 -23.82 18.34 -7.60
N ILE A 230 -23.89 17.01 -7.57
CA ILE A 230 -23.69 16.14 -8.73
C ILE A 230 -24.74 16.42 -9.80
N ASP A 231 -26.02 16.40 -9.45
CA ASP A 231 -27.14 16.58 -10.39
C ASP A 231 -27.10 17.96 -11.05
N SER A 232 -26.79 19.01 -10.27
CA SER A 232 -26.70 20.39 -10.79
C SER A 232 -25.52 20.61 -11.73
N THR A 233 -24.43 19.84 -11.56
CA THR A 233 -23.19 20.00 -12.33
C THR A 233 -23.15 19.10 -13.57
N LEU A 234 -23.65 17.87 -13.44
CA LEU A 234 -23.59 16.84 -14.49
C LEU A 234 -24.89 16.70 -15.28
N GLY A 235 -26.04 16.95 -14.65
CA GLY A 235 -27.33 16.54 -15.21
C GLY A 235 -27.37 15.03 -15.48
N HIS A 236 -27.40 14.65 -16.76
CA HIS A 236 -27.50 13.24 -17.19
C HIS A 236 -26.19 12.62 -17.68
N ARG A 237 -25.08 13.38 -17.72
CA ARG A 237 -23.80 12.82 -18.19
C ARG A 237 -23.10 12.03 -17.08
N SER A 238 -22.28 11.06 -17.49
CA SER A 238 -21.39 10.35 -16.57
C SER A 238 -20.26 11.27 -16.05
N PRO A 239 -19.81 11.10 -14.79
CA PRO A 239 -18.68 11.82 -14.25
C PRO A 239 -17.36 11.43 -14.94
N SER A 240 -16.45 12.38 -15.07
CA SER A 240 -15.05 12.18 -15.45
C SER A 240 -14.11 12.79 -14.39
N LEU A 241 -12.81 12.48 -14.48
CA LEU A 241 -11.81 13.05 -13.55
C LEU A 241 -11.64 14.57 -13.72
N ASP A 242 -11.92 15.10 -14.90
CA ASP A 242 -11.87 16.56 -15.16
C ASP A 242 -12.91 17.32 -14.35
N ASP A 243 -14.01 16.65 -13.96
CA ASP A 243 -15.08 17.24 -13.16
C ASP A 243 -14.72 17.42 -11.70
N ARG A 244 -13.61 16.84 -11.22
CA ARG A 244 -13.25 16.84 -9.81
C ARG A 244 -13.30 18.24 -9.19
N ARG A 245 -12.82 19.26 -9.91
CA ARG A 245 -12.81 20.66 -9.44
C ARG A 245 -14.19 21.29 -9.33
N SER A 246 -15.20 20.70 -9.97
CA SER A 246 -16.58 21.15 -9.97
C SER A 246 -17.38 20.59 -8.79
N PHE A 247 -16.79 19.73 -7.93
CA PHE A 247 -17.46 19.10 -6.78
C PHE A 247 -16.81 19.46 -5.43
N PRO A 248 -16.75 20.75 -5.05
CA PRO A 248 -16.10 21.18 -3.81
C PRO A 248 -16.73 20.58 -2.55
N PHE A 249 -18.06 20.39 -2.52
CA PHE A 249 -18.75 19.81 -1.36
C PHE A 249 -18.48 18.30 -1.25
N MET A 250 -18.53 17.56 -2.36
CA MET A 250 -18.15 16.15 -2.38
C MET A 250 -16.69 15.96 -1.98
N GLU A 251 -15.76 16.78 -2.49
CA GLU A 251 -14.35 16.70 -2.12
C GLU A 251 -14.14 16.98 -0.63
N ALA A 252 -14.82 17.99 -0.08
CA ALA A 252 -14.80 18.26 1.36
C ALA A 252 -15.36 17.09 2.19
N ALA A 253 -16.44 16.45 1.74
CA ALA A 253 -17.03 15.31 2.44
C ALA A 253 -16.08 14.09 2.44
N ILE A 254 -15.42 13.80 1.31
CA ILE A 254 -14.41 12.73 1.22
C ILE A 254 -13.24 13.03 2.17
N LEU A 255 -12.73 14.26 2.17
CA LEU A 255 -11.64 14.67 3.06
C LEU A 255 -12.03 14.55 4.54
N GLU A 256 -13.25 14.91 4.90
CA GLU A 256 -13.74 14.80 6.28
C GLU A 256 -13.90 13.34 6.73
N VAL A 257 -14.34 12.45 5.83
CA VAL A 257 -14.37 11.01 6.10
C VAL A 257 -12.95 10.48 6.32
N ILE A 258 -11.99 10.82 5.45
CA ILE A 258 -10.58 10.41 5.60
C ILE A 258 -10.00 10.93 6.92
N ARG A 259 -10.29 12.18 7.29
CA ARG A 259 -9.87 12.78 8.56
C ARG A 259 -10.44 12.03 9.77
N SER A 260 -11.71 11.66 9.71
CA SER A 260 -12.43 11.08 10.84
C SER A 260 -12.17 9.59 11.05
N THR A 261 -12.03 8.81 9.96
CA THR A 261 -11.82 7.35 10.08
C THR A 261 -10.36 6.97 10.21
N SER A 262 -9.44 7.75 9.64
CA SER A 262 -8.01 7.47 9.66
C SER A 262 -7.72 6.00 9.37
N ASN A 263 -7.96 5.55 8.12
CA ASN A 263 -7.93 4.13 7.71
C ASN A 263 -6.63 3.38 8.09
N VAL A 264 -5.55 4.10 8.39
CA VAL A 264 -4.31 3.56 8.96
C VAL A 264 -3.94 4.38 10.20
N PRO A 265 -4.59 4.14 11.37
CA PRO A 265 -4.55 5.07 12.50
C PRO A 265 -3.17 5.16 13.17
N LEU A 266 -2.34 4.12 13.02
CA LEU A 266 -0.96 4.10 13.53
C LEU A 266 0.10 4.18 12.42
N GLY A 267 -0.32 4.43 11.18
CA GLY A 267 0.55 4.33 10.01
C GLY A 267 1.17 2.94 9.82
N VAL A 268 2.07 2.85 8.84
CA VAL A 268 3.02 1.74 8.70
C VAL A 268 4.16 1.90 9.72
N TRP A 269 4.83 0.81 10.04
CA TRP A 269 5.87 0.82 11.06
C TRP A 269 7.13 1.41 10.47
N HIS A 270 7.79 2.28 11.23
CA HIS A 270 9.09 2.81 10.87
C HIS A 270 10.11 2.41 11.92
N GLU A 271 11.38 2.28 11.54
CA GLU A 271 12.49 1.96 12.43
C GLU A 271 13.62 2.97 12.20
N THR A 272 14.13 3.55 13.29
CA THR A 272 15.27 4.46 13.23
C THR A 272 16.58 3.70 13.02
N ARG A 273 17.41 4.09 12.05
CA ARG A 273 18.73 3.51 11.78
C ARG A 273 19.87 4.15 12.55
N GLU A 274 19.64 5.33 13.11
CA GLU A 274 20.55 6.05 13.97
C GLU A 274 19.78 6.78 15.08
N ASP A 275 20.50 7.38 16.02
CA ASP A 275 19.90 8.19 17.06
C ASP A 275 19.37 9.50 16.45
N ILE A 276 18.06 9.72 16.53
CA ILE A 276 17.40 10.91 15.98
C ILE A 276 17.24 11.96 17.06
N LEU A 277 18.01 13.05 16.95
CA LEU A 277 17.91 14.22 17.81
C LEU A 277 16.90 15.20 17.22
N THR A 278 15.77 15.38 17.89
CA THR A 278 14.75 16.36 17.48
C THR A 278 14.20 17.08 18.70
N ASP A 279 14.10 18.41 18.62
CA ASP A 279 13.30 19.22 19.54
C ASP A 279 13.54 18.96 21.04
N GLY A 280 14.82 18.86 21.43
CA GLY A 280 15.22 18.64 22.82
C GLY A 280 15.13 17.20 23.30
N PHE A 281 14.95 16.22 22.39
CA PHE A 281 14.89 14.81 22.74
C PHE A 281 15.59 13.89 21.73
N CYS A 282 16.01 12.73 22.21
CA CYS A 282 16.63 11.66 21.42
C CYS A 282 15.65 10.50 21.21
N ILE A 283 15.50 10.03 19.98
CA ILE A 283 14.88 8.73 19.64
C ILE A 283 16.03 7.77 19.30
N PRO A 284 16.34 6.77 20.14
CA PRO A 284 17.48 5.89 19.93
C PRO A 284 17.38 5.04 18.67
N ARG A 285 18.51 4.65 18.09
CA ARG A 285 18.61 3.65 17.02
C ARG A 285 17.84 2.37 17.38
N GLY A 286 17.21 1.75 16.38
CA GLY A 286 16.42 0.53 16.53
C GLY A 286 15.03 0.75 17.15
N THR A 287 14.62 2.01 17.35
CA THR A 287 13.28 2.33 17.85
C THR A 287 12.25 2.20 16.73
N VAL A 288 11.16 1.48 17.00
CA VAL A 288 9.99 1.43 16.12
C VAL A 288 9.13 2.68 16.33
N VAL A 289 9.14 3.58 15.35
CA VAL A 289 8.41 4.85 15.38
C VAL A 289 7.05 4.71 14.70
N ARG A 290 6.01 5.21 15.37
CA ARG A 290 4.61 5.18 14.93
C ARG A 290 4.04 6.59 14.98
N LYS A 291 3.45 7.04 13.88
CA LYS A 291 2.62 8.26 13.90
C LYS A 291 1.21 7.90 14.34
N GLN A 292 0.71 8.57 15.36
CA GLN A 292 -0.70 8.46 15.73
C GLN A 292 -1.49 9.46 14.87
N ASN A 293 -2.15 8.94 13.85
CA ASN A 293 -3.08 9.69 13.02
C ASN A 293 -4.41 9.81 13.79
N CYS A 294 -4.44 10.64 14.83
CA CYS A 294 -5.68 10.97 15.54
C CYS A 294 -6.58 11.87 14.66
N PRO A 295 -7.90 11.65 14.67
CA PRO A 295 -8.86 12.67 14.23
C PRO A 295 -8.81 13.92 15.13
#